data_AF-A0A8H3CTZ7-F1
#
_entry.id   AF-A0A8H3CTZ7-F1
#
_cell.length_a   1.000
_cell.length_b   1.000
_cell.length_c   1.000
_cell.angle_alpha   90.00
_cell.angle_beta   90.00
_cell.angle_gamma   90.00
#
_symmetry.space_group_name_H-M   'P 1'
#
loop_
_entity.id
_entity.type
_entity.pdbx_description
1 polymer ?
#
loop_
_entity_poly.entity_id
_entity_poly.type
_entity_poly.pdbx_seq_one_letter_code
_entity_poly.pdbx_strand_id
1 'polypeptide(L)'
;MALQPELQGASQSTIVHEGHGGGALSVAFSPDGKSVASGSRDMAIRIWNASSPSPIGKPLRGHSGTVYSVAYSPLGYVLASGSNDGKVRLWDVNTGQQMGQLWADSSVNSVAFPPDSNLLASGSRKGTVQVWDVQKRTPTSHPFTGHTDCVYSVAFSPDGTRLVSGSYDKTIRVWDVERGATVVGPIKGHTGPVRSVSFSPDGSQIISCSRDRTIRLWNARGGEPIGTPYEGHTSVVNSVSFSPHGIYVASGANDDTVRLWDVRNGHQVDQPFKEHTNLVLSVAFSPCGQYVASGAEDHKVIIRSIVDKVPNFVNHIDSHGMMEDDGHSVQPEHIDARHMSTQQIFSSLISSGCIDLSSQMDARQDTAMIVSGGGFGDIWKGQLHSGTKVAIKAWRTNAIDGRSYKTIKRAARELFCWSRMNHPNVHQLMGVIMFKDQYLGMVSEWMDNGNLHEYLRKHPSADCYQLCTDLASGLGYMHSQSMVHGDVKAANVLVSSDGVARLSDFDFVVLSGVSSLVFSQTSNTRAGSIRWTAPEILREEVKGRTQQSDA
;
A
#
# COMPACT_ATOMS: atom_id res chain seq x y z
N MET A 1 -16.28 -42.12 32.58
CA MET A 1 -15.40 -41.70 31.48
C MET A 1 -16.28 -40.98 30.46
N ALA A 2 -16.55 -39.70 30.69
CA ALA A 2 -17.40 -38.88 29.86
C ALA A 2 -16.48 -38.00 29.00
N LEU A 3 -16.52 -38.22 27.69
CA LEU A 3 -15.79 -37.42 26.71
C LEU A 3 -16.47 -36.06 26.58
N GLN A 4 -15.73 -34.99 26.87
CA GLN A 4 -16.12 -33.62 26.53
C GLN A 4 -16.18 -33.46 24.99
N PRO A 5 -17.12 -32.69 24.43
CA PRO A 5 -17.06 -32.30 23.03
C PRO A 5 -16.00 -31.18 22.87
N GLU A 6 -15.07 -31.39 21.95
CA GLU A 6 -14.13 -30.37 21.49
C GLU A 6 -14.89 -29.16 20.94
N LEU A 7 -14.68 -28.00 21.56
CA LEU A 7 -15.03 -26.69 21.00
C LEU A 7 -14.10 -26.42 19.82
N GLN A 8 -14.52 -26.79 18.61
CA GLN A 8 -13.98 -26.20 17.38
C GLN A 8 -14.37 -24.72 17.35
N GLY A 9 -13.41 -23.83 17.64
CA GLY A 9 -13.54 -22.41 17.40
C GLY A 9 -13.77 -22.17 15.91
N ALA A 10 -14.96 -21.71 15.54
CA ALA A 10 -15.29 -21.33 14.18
C ALA A 10 -14.40 -20.14 13.77
N SER A 11 -13.38 -20.37 12.94
CA SER A 11 -12.76 -19.28 12.20
C SER A 11 -13.85 -18.67 11.31
N GLN A 12 -14.07 -17.35 11.44
CA GLN A 12 -15.02 -16.64 10.59
C GLN A 12 -14.45 -16.59 9.16
N SER A 13 -14.64 -17.67 8.40
CA SER A 13 -14.12 -17.82 7.04
C SER A 13 -14.81 -16.88 6.04
N THR A 14 -15.97 -16.32 6.40
CA THR A 14 -16.80 -15.51 5.51
C THR A 14 -17.66 -14.52 6.30
N ILE A 15 -17.70 -13.27 5.83
CA ILE A 15 -18.57 -12.21 6.34
C ILE A 15 -19.52 -11.82 5.22
N VAL A 16 -20.83 -11.85 5.49
CA VAL A 16 -21.87 -11.49 4.53
C VAL A 16 -22.54 -10.19 4.98
N HIS A 17 -22.59 -9.22 4.07
CA HIS A 17 -23.23 -7.94 4.26
C HIS A 17 -24.47 -7.82 3.38
N GLU A 18 -25.59 -7.49 4.01
CA GLU A 18 -26.88 -7.25 3.35
C GLU A 18 -27.38 -5.84 3.69
N GLY A 19 -28.02 -5.20 2.72
CA GLY A 19 -28.63 -3.88 2.96
C GLY A 19 -28.79 -3.01 1.71
N HIS A 20 -28.15 -3.35 0.59
CA HIS A 20 -28.47 -2.68 -0.66
C HIS A 20 -29.88 -3.07 -1.14
N GLY A 21 -30.57 -2.10 -1.75
CA GLY A 21 -31.89 -2.30 -2.38
C GLY A 21 -31.80 -2.79 -3.83
N GLY A 22 -30.59 -3.00 -4.35
CA GLY A 22 -30.29 -3.45 -5.69
C GLY A 22 -28.86 -4.01 -5.78
N GLY A 23 -28.49 -4.61 -6.92
CA GLY A 23 -27.18 -5.26 -7.09
C GLY A 23 -25.98 -4.37 -6.69
N ALA A 24 -25.02 -4.96 -5.99
CA ALA A 24 -23.74 -4.34 -5.64
C ALA A 24 -22.78 -4.43 -6.84
N LEU A 25 -22.56 -3.31 -7.53
CA LEU A 25 -21.89 -3.26 -8.82
C LEU A 25 -20.38 -3.07 -8.73
N SER A 26 -19.90 -2.52 -7.62
CA SER A 26 -18.49 -2.25 -7.39
C SER A 26 -18.19 -2.41 -5.91
N VAL A 27 -17.08 -3.05 -5.58
CA VAL A 27 -16.52 -3.13 -4.24
C VAL A 27 -15.07 -2.63 -4.25
N ALA A 28 -14.65 -1.97 -3.16
CA ALA A 28 -13.27 -1.55 -2.98
C ALA A 28 -12.90 -1.61 -1.49
N PHE A 29 -11.76 -2.21 -1.18
CA PHE A 29 -11.20 -2.14 0.18
C PHE A 29 -10.65 -0.75 0.47
N SER A 30 -10.78 -0.31 1.72
CA SER A 30 -9.98 0.82 2.22
C SER A 30 -8.50 0.46 2.23
N PRO A 31 -7.58 1.44 2.09
CA PRO A 31 -6.13 1.18 2.08
C PRO A 31 -5.60 0.50 3.35
N ASP A 32 -6.28 0.65 4.48
CA ASP A 32 -5.96 -0.02 5.74
C ASP A 32 -6.59 -1.41 5.88
N GLY A 33 -7.41 -1.84 4.91
CA GLY A 33 -8.10 -3.13 4.89
C GLY A 33 -9.25 -3.27 5.88
N LYS A 34 -9.60 -2.24 6.66
CA LYS A 34 -10.60 -2.32 7.73
C LYS A 34 -12.04 -2.17 7.26
N SER A 35 -12.25 -1.68 6.05
CA SER A 35 -13.58 -1.48 5.49
C SER A 35 -13.65 -1.80 4.01
N VAL A 36 -14.87 -2.07 3.52
CA VAL A 36 -15.17 -2.23 2.10
C VAL A 36 -16.24 -1.23 1.73
N ALA A 37 -16.00 -0.40 0.72
CA ALA A 37 -17.04 0.42 0.11
C ALA A 37 -17.74 -0.35 -1.00
N SER A 38 -19.03 -0.15 -1.18
CA SER A 38 -19.78 -0.66 -2.33
C SER A 38 -20.70 0.36 -2.98
N GLY A 39 -20.70 0.40 -4.31
CA GLY A 39 -21.67 1.14 -5.11
C GLY A 39 -22.75 0.22 -5.67
N SER A 40 -24.00 0.68 -5.74
CA SER A 40 -25.14 -0.17 -6.12
C SER A 40 -26.10 0.48 -7.12
N ARG A 41 -26.93 -0.37 -7.75
CA ARG A 41 -28.12 0.03 -8.51
C ARG A 41 -29.14 0.83 -7.70
N ASP A 42 -29.13 0.71 -6.37
CA ASP A 42 -30.00 1.49 -5.47
C ASP A 42 -29.58 2.97 -5.33
N MET A 43 -28.60 3.40 -6.13
CA MET A 43 -28.06 4.77 -6.19
C MET A 43 -27.30 5.20 -4.91
N ALA A 44 -27.09 4.27 -3.97
CA ALA A 44 -26.38 4.52 -2.74
C ALA A 44 -24.98 3.90 -2.76
N ILE A 45 -24.13 4.45 -1.91
CA ILE A 45 -22.86 3.85 -1.52
C ILE A 45 -22.96 3.42 -0.07
N ARG A 46 -22.43 2.24 0.26
CA ARG A 46 -22.34 1.76 1.63
C ARG A 46 -20.89 1.46 1.98
N ILE A 47 -20.55 1.64 3.25
CA ILE A 47 -19.26 1.26 3.80
C ILE A 47 -19.54 0.14 4.80
N TRP A 48 -18.79 -0.94 4.69
CA TRP A 48 -18.96 -2.16 5.47
C TRP A 48 -17.72 -2.41 6.30
N ASN A 49 -17.90 -2.95 7.50
CA ASN A 49 -16.78 -3.38 8.31
C ASN A 49 -16.17 -4.67 7.73
N ALA A 50 -14.84 -4.72 7.59
CA ALA A 50 -14.17 -5.87 6.98
C ALA A 50 -13.99 -7.05 7.95
N SER A 51 -14.25 -6.85 9.24
CA SER A 51 -14.02 -7.83 10.31
C SER A 51 -15.29 -8.20 11.07
N SER A 52 -16.43 -7.62 10.72
CA SER A 52 -17.73 -7.94 11.33
C SER A 52 -18.87 -7.71 10.33
N PRO A 53 -20.02 -8.40 10.48
CA PRO A 53 -21.19 -8.22 9.61
C PRO A 53 -21.99 -6.95 9.99
N SER A 54 -21.31 -5.81 10.06
CA SER A 54 -21.91 -4.52 10.41
C SER A 54 -21.59 -3.43 9.36
N PRO A 55 -22.57 -2.61 8.96
CA PRO A 55 -22.30 -1.43 8.15
C PRO A 55 -21.63 -0.34 9.00
N ILE A 56 -20.76 0.44 8.38
CA ILE A 56 -20.13 1.62 8.96
C ILE A 56 -20.92 2.86 8.53
N GLY A 57 -21.53 3.54 9.50
CA GLY A 57 -22.29 4.76 9.26
C GLY A 57 -23.58 4.57 8.46
N LYS A 58 -24.14 5.68 7.97
CA LYS A 58 -25.36 5.68 7.13
C LYS A 58 -24.98 5.52 5.65
N PRO A 59 -25.86 4.98 4.80
CA PRO A 59 -25.64 4.95 3.35
C PRO A 59 -25.41 6.35 2.79
N LEU A 60 -24.38 6.51 1.97
CA LEU A 60 -24.07 7.77 1.30
C LEU A 60 -25.02 7.93 0.12
N ARG A 61 -25.87 8.96 0.19
CA ARG A 61 -26.91 9.26 -0.82
C ARG A 61 -26.62 10.61 -1.46
N GLY A 62 -26.88 10.70 -2.76
CA GLY A 62 -26.72 11.93 -3.52
C GLY A 62 -26.68 11.72 -5.03
N HIS A 63 -26.31 10.53 -5.50
CA HIS A 63 -26.48 10.13 -6.90
C HIS A 63 -27.96 10.00 -7.27
N SER A 64 -28.31 10.40 -8.49
CA SER A 64 -29.66 10.25 -9.06
C SER A 64 -29.74 9.11 -10.09
N GLY A 65 -28.77 8.21 -10.05
CA GLY A 65 -28.65 7.07 -10.93
C GLY A 65 -27.74 6.01 -10.33
N THR A 66 -27.69 4.85 -10.96
CA THR A 66 -26.86 3.71 -10.57
C THR A 66 -25.41 4.13 -10.31
N VAL A 67 -24.83 3.68 -9.19
CA VAL A 67 -23.41 3.87 -8.88
C VAL A 67 -22.62 2.68 -9.44
N TYR A 68 -21.89 2.90 -10.53
CA TYR A 68 -21.17 1.84 -11.24
C TYR A 68 -19.82 1.52 -10.63
N SER A 69 -19.16 2.49 -10.00
CA SER A 69 -17.80 2.32 -9.51
C SER A 69 -17.56 3.16 -8.28
N VAL A 70 -16.85 2.58 -7.30
CA VAL A 70 -16.31 3.26 -6.13
C VAL A 70 -14.81 3.01 -6.02
N ALA A 71 -14.07 4.00 -5.54
CA ALA A 71 -12.63 3.88 -5.29
C ALA A 71 -12.22 4.73 -4.09
N TYR A 72 -11.42 4.15 -3.19
CA TYR A 72 -10.80 4.92 -2.11
C TYR A 72 -9.60 5.70 -2.63
N SER A 73 -9.40 6.90 -2.09
CA SER A 73 -8.11 7.59 -2.22
C SER A 73 -7.02 6.79 -1.49
N PRO A 74 -5.74 6.96 -1.85
CA PRO A 74 -4.64 6.18 -1.26
C PRO A 74 -4.51 6.33 0.25
N LEU A 75 -4.98 7.47 0.76
CA LEU A 75 -4.99 7.78 2.20
C LEU A 75 -6.24 7.25 2.93
N GLY A 76 -7.28 6.84 2.20
CA GLY A 76 -8.52 6.31 2.74
C GLY A 76 -9.53 7.35 3.24
N TYR A 77 -9.21 8.64 3.21
CA TYR A 77 -10.10 9.69 3.72
C TYR A 77 -11.17 10.15 2.72
N VAL A 78 -10.93 9.91 1.43
CA VAL A 78 -11.84 10.32 0.35
C VAL A 78 -12.29 9.07 -0.39
N LEU A 79 -13.59 8.96 -0.64
CA LEU A 79 -14.15 7.97 -1.54
C LEU A 79 -14.64 8.69 -2.80
N ALA A 80 -14.28 8.19 -3.98
CA ALA A 80 -14.85 8.64 -5.24
C ALA A 80 -15.90 7.65 -5.72
N SER A 81 -16.95 8.16 -6.36
CA SER A 81 -17.98 7.33 -6.98
C SER A 81 -18.37 7.83 -8.37
N GLY A 82 -18.38 6.91 -9.34
CA GLY A 82 -18.85 7.15 -10.71
C GLY A 82 -20.24 6.57 -10.93
N SER A 83 -21.10 7.29 -11.65
CA SER A 83 -22.51 6.92 -11.81
C SER A 83 -23.06 7.20 -13.20
N ASN A 84 -24.18 6.53 -13.48
CA ASN A 84 -25.04 6.78 -14.64
C ASN A 84 -25.58 8.22 -14.71
N ASP A 85 -25.60 8.96 -13.59
CA ASP A 85 -26.04 10.36 -13.57
C ASP A 85 -25.02 11.35 -14.18
N GLY A 86 -23.93 10.83 -14.74
CA GLY A 86 -22.88 11.61 -15.41
C GLY A 86 -21.98 12.38 -14.45
N LYS A 87 -22.00 12.04 -13.16
CA LYS A 87 -21.19 12.72 -12.14
C LYS A 87 -20.22 11.75 -11.51
N VAL A 88 -19.05 12.30 -11.17
CA VAL A 88 -18.18 11.72 -10.15
C VAL A 88 -18.40 12.50 -8.86
N ARG A 89 -18.75 11.83 -7.76
CA ARG A 89 -18.86 12.47 -6.44
C ARG A 89 -17.68 12.09 -5.56
N LEU A 90 -17.29 13.01 -4.69
CA LEU A 90 -16.25 12.84 -3.69
C LEU A 90 -16.90 12.90 -2.31
N TRP A 91 -16.61 11.92 -1.49
CA TRP A 91 -17.18 11.75 -0.15
C TRP A 91 -16.08 11.73 0.88
N ASP A 92 -16.32 12.39 2.01
CA ASP A 92 -15.48 12.25 3.18
C ASP A 92 -15.87 10.95 3.89
N VAL A 93 -14.92 10.03 4.05
CA VAL A 93 -15.17 8.69 4.57
C VAL A 93 -15.55 8.70 6.04
N ASN A 94 -15.02 9.65 6.81
CA ASN A 94 -15.22 9.73 8.26
C ASN A 94 -16.59 10.30 8.61
N THR A 95 -17.02 11.33 7.88
CA THR A 95 -18.28 12.04 8.13
C THR A 95 -19.44 11.52 7.29
N GLY A 96 -19.15 10.81 6.18
CA GLY A 96 -20.13 10.40 5.19
C GLY A 96 -20.72 11.56 4.38
N GLN A 97 -20.14 12.75 4.47
CA GLN A 97 -20.64 13.92 3.74
C GLN A 97 -20.05 14.02 2.33
N GLN A 98 -20.85 14.51 1.39
CA GLN A 98 -20.37 14.83 0.05
C GLN A 98 -19.46 16.07 0.12
N MET A 99 -18.18 15.91 -0.22
CA MET A 99 -17.20 16.99 -0.26
C MET A 99 -17.32 17.82 -1.54
N GLY A 100 -17.63 17.17 -2.65
CA GLY A 100 -17.63 17.79 -3.97
C GLY A 100 -18.09 16.87 -5.09
N GLN A 101 -18.08 17.39 -6.31
CA GLN A 101 -18.41 16.64 -7.51
C GLN A 101 -17.61 17.14 -8.71
N LEU A 102 -17.42 16.25 -9.67
CA LEU A 102 -16.79 16.50 -10.97
C LEU A 102 -17.82 16.13 -12.05
N TRP A 103 -17.95 16.98 -13.06
CA TRP A 103 -18.93 16.80 -14.13
C TRP A 103 -18.32 16.06 -15.30
N ALA A 104 -18.69 14.80 -15.48
CA ALA A 104 -18.39 14.07 -16.69
C ALA A 104 -19.43 14.39 -17.77
N ASP A 105 -19.05 14.28 -19.03
CA ASP A 105 -19.90 14.58 -20.18
C ASP A 105 -20.85 13.42 -20.56
N SER A 106 -20.82 12.32 -19.79
CA SER A 106 -21.63 11.12 -19.95
C SER A 106 -21.58 10.24 -18.69
N SER A 107 -22.36 9.15 -18.67
CA SER A 107 -22.32 8.10 -17.63
C SER A 107 -20.88 7.65 -17.34
N VAL A 108 -20.53 7.62 -16.07
CA VAL A 108 -19.20 7.22 -15.59
C VAL A 108 -19.26 5.77 -15.13
N ASN A 109 -18.57 4.88 -15.84
CA ASN A 109 -18.60 3.44 -15.57
C ASN A 109 -17.50 3.02 -14.58
N SER A 110 -16.39 3.77 -14.52
CA SER A 110 -15.24 3.42 -13.68
C SER A 110 -14.54 4.68 -13.19
N VAL A 111 -14.10 4.65 -11.92
CA VAL A 111 -13.23 5.65 -11.32
C VAL A 111 -12.03 4.97 -10.66
N ALA A 112 -10.86 5.61 -10.70
CA ALA A 112 -9.65 5.09 -10.07
C ALA A 112 -8.77 6.23 -9.53
N PHE A 113 -8.19 6.03 -8.35
CA PHE A 113 -7.13 6.88 -7.82
C PHE A 113 -5.75 6.28 -8.13
N PRO A 114 -4.73 7.10 -8.43
CA PRO A 114 -3.34 6.67 -8.42
C PRO A 114 -2.78 6.64 -6.98
N PRO A 115 -1.69 5.90 -6.71
CA PRO A 115 -1.18 5.68 -5.35
C PRO A 115 -0.65 6.91 -4.59
N ASP A 116 -0.24 7.98 -5.27
CA ASP A 116 0.54 9.06 -4.66
C ASP A 116 0.10 10.49 -5.04
N SER A 117 -1.01 10.66 -5.76
CA SER A 117 -1.41 11.96 -6.26
C SER A 117 -2.85 12.37 -5.92
N ASN A 118 -3.13 13.66 -6.07
CA ASN A 118 -4.46 14.24 -5.98
C ASN A 118 -5.23 14.09 -7.32
N LEU A 119 -4.85 13.15 -8.17
CA LEU A 119 -5.55 12.91 -9.42
C LEU A 119 -6.67 11.87 -9.22
N LEU A 120 -7.61 11.88 -10.15
CA LEU A 120 -8.61 10.84 -10.30
C LEU A 120 -8.83 10.60 -11.79
N ALA A 121 -8.96 9.34 -12.20
CA ALA A 121 -9.38 9.02 -13.55
C ALA A 121 -10.83 8.55 -13.58
N SER A 122 -11.51 8.82 -14.68
CA SER A 122 -12.86 8.32 -14.95
C SER A 122 -12.98 7.78 -16.37
N GLY A 123 -13.56 6.59 -16.54
CA GLY A 123 -13.95 6.02 -17.83
C GLY A 123 -15.43 6.25 -18.12
N SER A 124 -15.76 6.72 -19.34
CA SER A 124 -17.11 7.12 -19.71
C SER A 124 -17.78 6.19 -20.73
N ARG A 125 -19.12 6.30 -20.83
CA ARG A 125 -19.91 5.64 -21.89
C ARG A 125 -19.61 6.15 -23.29
N LYS A 126 -18.98 7.32 -23.45
CA LYS A 126 -18.59 7.86 -24.77
C LYS A 126 -17.25 7.32 -25.29
N GLY A 127 -16.63 6.38 -24.59
CA GLY A 127 -15.32 5.84 -24.99
C GLY A 127 -14.14 6.75 -24.61
N THR A 128 -14.35 7.72 -23.73
CA THR A 128 -13.31 8.64 -23.28
C THR A 128 -12.82 8.26 -21.88
N VAL A 129 -11.53 8.52 -21.64
CA VAL A 129 -10.97 8.56 -20.28
C VAL A 129 -10.65 10.01 -19.94
N GLN A 130 -11.00 10.47 -18.74
CA GLN A 130 -10.67 11.81 -18.28
C GLN A 130 -9.89 11.73 -16.96
N VAL A 131 -8.83 12.53 -16.85
CA VAL A 131 -8.07 12.72 -15.62
C VAL A 131 -8.44 14.07 -15.00
N TRP A 132 -8.64 14.08 -13.69
CA TRP A 132 -9.14 15.20 -12.90
C TRP A 132 -8.15 15.53 -11.78
N ASP A 133 -7.97 16.81 -11.50
CA ASP A 133 -7.37 17.27 -10.26
C ASP A 133 -8.48 17.34 -9.19
N VAL A 134 -8.38 16.49 -8.18
CA VAL A 134 -9.38 16.33 -7.11
C VAL A 134 -9.48 17.58 -6.25
N GLN A 135 -8.37 18.29 -6.05
CA GLN A 135 -8.33 19.50 -5.23
C GLN A 135 -8.93 20.68 -5.98
N LYS A 136 -8.54 20.87 -7.25
CA LYS A 136 -9.03 21.97 -8.09
C LYS A 136 -10.43 21.70 -8.66
N ARG A 137 -10.85 20.43 -8.69
CA ARG A 137 -12.11 19.96 -9.28
C ARG A 137 -12.25 20.26 -10.76
N THR A 138 -11.13 20.19 -11.49
CA THR A 138 -11.05 20.49 -12.91
C THR A 138 -10.36 19.35 -13.65
N PRO A 139 -10.68 19.12 -14.93
CA PRO A 139 -9.90 18.21 -15.76
C PRO A 139 -8.45 18.71 -15.86
N THR A 140 -7.47 17.80 -15.81
CA THR A 140 -6.04 18.14 -15.97
C THR A 140 -5.63 18.29 -17.44
N SER A 141 -6.39 17.68 -18.33
CA SER A 141 -6.13 17.61 -19.77
C SER A 141 -7.44 17.50 -20.54
N HIS A 142 -7.38 17.52 -21.87
CA HIS A 142 -8.49 17.06 -22.69
C HIS A 142 -8.77 15.56 -22.44
N PRO A 143 -10.00 15.09 -22.70
CA PRO A 143 -10.32 13.67 -22.58
C PRO A 143 -9.42 12.84 -23.50
N PHE A 144 -8.91 11.72 -23.00
CA PHE A 144 -8.15 10.77 -23.78
C PHE A 144 -9.10 10.05 -24.72
N THR A 145 -8.90 10.25 -26.03
CA THR A 145 -9.73 9.69 -27.09
C THR A 145 -9.00 8.57 -27.81
N GLY A 146 -9.72 7.49 -28.16
CA GLY A 146 -9.16 6.41 -28.97
C GLY A 146 -9.96 5.10 -28.90
N HIS A 147 -10.67 4.85 -27.79
CA HIS A 147 -11.68 3.80 -27.78
C HIS A 147 -12.88 4.20 -28.64
N THR A 148 -13.46 3.25 -29.35
CA THR A 148 -14.59 3.48 -30.26
C THR A 148 -15.95 3.25 -29.61
N ASP A 149 -15.96 2.80 -28.35
CA ASP A 149 -17.16 2.51 -27.57
C ASP A 149 -16.84 2.62 -26.06
N CYS A 150 -17.87 2.45 -25.22
CA CYS A 150 -17.88 2.57 -23.77
C CYS A 150 -16.60 2.05 -23.09
N VAL A 151 -15.95 2.88 -22.29
CA VAL A 151 -14.90 2.41 -21.37
C VAL A 151 -15.57 1.85 -20.13
N TYR A 152 -15.31 0.58 -19.81
CA TYR A 152 -15.89 -0.08 -18.64
C TYR A 152 -15.01 -0.02 -17.40
N SER A 153 -13.69 0.04 -17.58
CA SER A 153 -12.74 -0.05 -16.49
C SER A 153 -11.52 0.80 -16.79
N VAL A 154 -11.05 1.54 -15.79
CA VAL A 154 -9.78 2.26 -15.79
C VAL A 154 -8.98 1.89 -14.53
N ALA A 155 -7.66 1.80 -14.65
CA ALA A 155 -6.77 1.60 -13.51
C ALA A 155 -5.44 2.32 -13.73
N PHE A 156 -4.86 2.88 -12.67
CA PHE A 156 -3.53 3.48 -12.73
C PHE A 156 -2.45 2.41 -12.56
N SER A 157 -1.29 2.64 -13.17
CA SER A 157 -0.08 1.90 -12.84
C SER A 157 0.38 2.24 -11.41
N PRO A 158 1.16 1.37 -10.76
CA PRO A 158 1.63 1.59 -9.38
C PRO A 158 2.50 2.84 -9.20
N ASP A 159 3.15 3.32 -10.25
CA ASP A 159 3.91 4.56 -10.28
C ASP A 159 3.07 5.80 -10.64
N GLY A 160 1.78 5.62 -10.93
CA GLY A 160 0.85 6.69 -11.30
C GLY A 160 1.08 7.33 -12.67
N THR A 161 2.10 6.91 -13.42
CA THR A 161 2.50 7.55 -14.68
C THR A 161 1.67 7.09 -15.88
N ARG A 162 1.08 5.90 -15.78
CA ARG A 162 0.28 5.28 -16.84
C ARG A 162 -1.12 4.95 -16.35
N LEU A 163 -2.04 4.89 -17.30
CA LEU A 163 -3.40 4.43 -17.08
C LEU A 163 -3.73 3.32 -18.07
N VAL A 164 -4.42 2.27 -17.64
CA VAL A 164 -4.96 1.24 -18.52
C VAL A 164 -6.48 1.36 -18.57
N SER A 165 -7.07 1.16 -19.75
CA SER A 165 -8.51 1.12 -19.95
C SER A 165 -8.96 -0.09 -20.75
N GLY A 166 -10.09 -0.67 -20.36
CA GLY A 166 -10.79 -1.73 -21.08
C GLY A 166 -12.16 -1.26 -21.57
N SER A 167 -12.53 -1.61 -22.80
CA SER A 167 -13.72 -1.08 -23.48
C SER A 167 -14.63 -2.16 -24.09
N TYR A 168 -15.88 -1.74 -24.34
CA TYR A 168 -16.84 -2.48 -25.16
C TYR A 168 -16.33 -2.74 -26.59
N ASP A 169 -15.40 -1.91 -27.09
CA ASP A 169 -14.75 -2.11 -28.40
C ASP A 169 -13.81 -3.33 -28.45
N LYS A 170 -13.74 -4.11 -27.36
CA LYS A 170 -12.95 -5.35 -27.20
C LYS A 170 -11.45 -5.12 -27.10
N THR A 171 -11.01 -3.88 -26.96
CA THR A 171 -9.59 -3.53 -26.87
C THR A 171 -9.21 -3.03 -25.48
N ILE A 172 -7.91 -3.09 -25.22
CA ILE A 172 -7.27 -2.46 -24.06
C ILE A 172 -6.33 -1.38 -24.58
N ARG A 173 -6.25 -0.25 -23.88
CA ARG A 173 -5.29 0.83 -24.19
C ARG A 173 -4.54 1.23 -22.93
N VAL A 174 -3.26 1.55 -23.10
CA VAL A 174 -2.42 2.14 -22.06
C VAL A 174 -2.09 3.57 -22.47
N TRP A 175 -2.25 4.50 -21.53
CA TRP A 175 -2.11 5.94 -21.73
C TRP A 175 -0.99 6.47 -20.86
N ASP A 176 -0.26 7.46 -21.38
CA ASP A 176 0.58 8.35 -20.58
C ASP A 176 -0.33 9.37 -19.91
N VAL A 177 -0.27 9.46 -18.57
CA VAL A 177 -1.18 10.33 -17.78
C VAL A 177 -0.87 11.81 -17.98
N GLU A 178 0.41 12.16 -18.16
CA GLU A 178 0.85 13.55 -18.32
C GLU A 178 0.51 14.07 -19.73
N ARG A 179 0.78 13.26 -20.75
CA ARG A 179 0.58 13.63 -22.16
C ARG A 179 -0.84 13.40 -22.64
N GLY A 180 -1.58 12.50 -21.99
CA GLY A 180 -2.90 12.05 -22.44
C GLY A 180 -2.91 11.30 -23.76
N ALA A 181 -1.77 10.71 -24.12
CA ALA A 181 -1.59 9.98 -25.37
C ALA A 181 -1.58 8.46 -25.12
N THR A 182 -2.09 7.68 -26.07
CA THR A 182 -1.91 6.21 -26.03
C THR A 182 -0.43 5.87 -26.20
N VAL A 183 0.14 5.14 -25.25
CA VAL A 183 1.52 4.62 -25.31
C VAL A 183 1.58 3.15 -25.70
N VAL A 184 0.54 2.37 -25.41
CA VAL A 184 0.43 0.97 -25.85
C VAL A 184 -1.00 0.69 -26.29
N GLY A 185 -1.14 -0.02 -27.41
CA GLY A 185 -2.41 -0.46 -27.96
C GLY A 185 -2.89 0.32 -29.19
N PRO A 186 -4.11 0.02 -29.70
CA PRO A 186 -5.10 -0.87 -29.10
C PRO A 186 -4.64 -2.32 -29.04
N ILE A 187 -4.56 -2.87 -27.82
CA ILE A 187 -4.24 -4.28 -27.57
C ILE A 187 -5.47 -5.10 -27.94
N LYS A 188 -5.28 -6.06 -28.86
CA LYS A 188 -6.33 -6.93 -29.39
C LYS A 188 -6.09 -8.37 -28.93
N GLY A 189 -7.17 -9.11 -28.73
CA GLY A 189 -7.12 -10.55 -28.48
C GLY A 189 -8.35 -11.10 -27.74
N HIS A 190 -9.06 -10.25 -27.01
CA HIS A 190 -10.42 -10.57 -26.55
C HIS A 190 -11.41 -10.57 -27.71
N THR A 191 -12.34 -11.53 -27.72
CA THR A 191 -13.37 -11.66 -28.77
C THR A 191 -14.70 -10.99 -28.37
N GLY A 192 -14.81 -10.59 -27.10
CA GLY A 192 -15.92 -9.83 -26.54
C GLY A 192 -15.48 -8.56 -25.79
N PRO A 193 -16.43 -7.73 -25.35
CA PRO A 193 -16.19 -6.56 -24.50
C PRO A 193 -15.27 -6.83 -23.31
N VAL A 194 -14.27 -5.97 -23.10
CA VAL A 194 -13.39 -6.02 -21.93
C VAL A 194 -14.08 -5.33 -20.77
N ARG A 195 -14.38 -6.08 -19.70
CA ARG A 195 -15.18 -5.62 -18.57
C ARG A 195 -14.35 -5.02 -17.44
N SER A 196 -13.16 -5.56 -17.20
CA SER A 196 -12.25 -5.10 -16.15
C SER A 196 -10.80 -5.23 -16.59
N VAL A 197 -9.98 -4.27 -16.17
CA VAL A 197 -8.53 -4.26 -16.34
C VAL A 197 -7.84 -3.87 -15.02
N SER A 198 -6.64 -4.38 -14.77
CA SER A 198 -5.79 -3.94 -13.66
C SER A 198 -4.32 -4.10 -14.04
N PHE A 199 -3.47 -3.22 -13.52
CA PHE A 199 -2.02 -3.46 -13.51
C PHE A 199 -1.66 -4.47 -12.42
N SER A 200 -0.58 -5.22 -12.65
CA SER A 200 0.12 -5.94 -11.59
C SER A 200 0.76 -4.96 -10.59
N PRO A 201 1.04 -5.38 -9.34
CA PRO A 201 1.62 -4.50 -8.31
C PRO A 201 3.00 -3.92 -8.67
N ASP A 202 3.75 -4.58 -9.55
CA ASP A 202 5.03 -4.10 -10.10
C ASP A 202 4.87 -3.26 -11.39
N GLY A 203 3.65 -3.15 -11.93
CA GLY A 203 3.33 -2.41 -13.15
C GLY A 203 3.86 -3.03 -14.44
N SER A 204 4.40 -4.24 -14.39
CA SER A 204 5.00 -4.92 -15.55
C SER A 204 3.96 -5.65 -16.42
N GLN A 205 2.81 -5.99 -15.85
CA GLN A 205 1.76 -6.76 -16.50
C GLN A 205 0.39 -6.09 -16.36
N ILE A 206 -0.52 -6.45 -17.25
CA ILE A 206 -1.94 -6.08 -17.21
C ILE A 206 -2.74 -7.37 -17.18
N ILE A 207 -3.74 -7.45 -16.30
CA ILE A 207 -4.77 -8.50 -16.35
C ILE A 207 -6.06 -7.89 -16.89
N SER A 208 -6.78 -8.64 -17.71
CA SER A 208 -8.09 -8.24 -18.21
C SER A 208 -9.07 -9.39 -18.21
N CYS A 209 -10.35 -9.08 -18.12
CA CYS A 209 -11.42 -10.06 -18.27
C CYS A 209 -12.54 -9.55 -19.19
N SER A 210 -13.30 -10.50 -19.76
CA SER A 210 -14.17 -10.18 -20.90
C SER A 210 -15.47 -10.98 -20.93
N ARG A 211 -16.41 -10.47 -21.73
CA ARG A 211 -17.63 -11.16 -22.15
C ARG A 211 -17.34 -12.48 -22.89
N ASP A 212 -16.15 -12.65 -23.43
CA ASP A 212 -15.72 -13.92 -24.03
C ASP A 212 -15.43 -15.05 -23.03
N ARG A 213 -15.66 -14.79 -21.73
CA ARG A 213 -15.51 -15.75 -20.61
C ARG A 213 -14.07 -16.04 -20.22
N THR A 214 -13.10 -15.34 -20.82
CA THR A 214 -11.68 -15.51 -20.53
C THR A 214 -11.12 -14.38 -19.69
N ILE A 215 -10.05 -14.71 -18.96
CA ILE A 215 -9.13 -13.75 -18.35
C ILE A 215 -7.82 -13.85 -19.12
N ARG A 216 -7.15 -12.71 -19.37
CA ARG A 216 -5.90 -12.66 -20.13
C ARG A 216 -4.88 -11.77 -19.47
N LEU A 217 -3.63 -12.22 -19.50
CA LEU A 217 -2.47 -11.50 -19.01
C LEU A 217 -1.70 -10.90 -20.19
N TRP A 218 -1.20 -9.68 -20.03
CA TRP A 218 -0.52 -8.93 -21.08
C TRP A 218 0.74 -8.27 -20.55
N ASN A 219 1.75 -8.14 -21.40
CA ASN A 219 2.91 -7.32 -21.11
C ASN A 219 2.52 -5.83 -21.14
N ALA A 220 2.73 -5.10 -20.05
CA ALA A 220 2.32 -3.70 -19.94
C ALA A 220 3.14 -2.72 -20.79
N ARG A 221 4.32 -3.12 -21.30
CA ARG A 221 5.18 -2.30 -22.17
C ARG A 221 4.90 -2.55 -23.65
N GLY A 222 4.73 -3.81 -24.04
CA GLY A 222 4.56 -4.20 -25.44
C GLY A 222 3.10 -4.42 -25.87
N GLY A 223 2.23 -4.76 -24.93
CA GLY A 223 0.84 -5.15 -25.22
C GLY A 223 0.67 -6.59 -25.70
N GLU A 224 1.77 -7.37 -25.75
CA GLU A 224 1.73 -8.78 -26.13
C GLU A 224 1.07 -9.65 -25.05
N PRO A 225 0.28 -10.68 -25.43
CA PRO A 225 -0.29 -11.62 -24.47
C PRO A 225 0.81 -12.45 -23.79
N ILE A 226 0.63 -12.73 -22.50
CA ILE A 226 1.52 -13.59 -21.71
C ILE A 226 0.77 -14.89 -21.40
N GLY A 227 1.35 -16.02 -21.83
CA GLY A 227 0.76 -17.34 -21.62
C GLY A 227 -0.55 -17.55 -22.38
N THR A 228 -1.33 -18.55 -21.96
CA THR A 228 -2.66 -18.85 -22.50
C THR A 228 -3.74 -18.13 -21.69
N PRO A 229 -4.91 -17.83 -22.30
CA PRO A 229 -6.05 -17.31 -21.55
C PRO A 229 -6.42 -18.23 -20.38
N TYR A 230 -6.84 -17.64 -19.25
CA TYR A 230 -7.31 -18.41 -18.12
C TYR A 230 -8.76 -18.79 -18.37
N GLU A 231 -8.99 -20.09 -18.56
CA GLU A 231 -10.29 -20.68 -18.88
C GLU A 231 -10.85 -21.43 -17.66
N GLY A 232 -12.16 -21.32 -17.45
CA GLY A 232 -12.85 -22.04 -16.37
C GLY A 232 -14.20 -21.44 -16.00
N HIS A 233 -14.36 -20.12 -16.12
CA HIS A 233 -15.68 -19.49 -16.01
C HIS A 233 -16.59 -19.92 -17.15
N THR A 234 -17.85 -20.24 -16.82
CA THR A 234 -18.83 -20.72 -17.82
C THR A 234 -19.63 -19.59 -18.47
N SER A 235 -19.50 -18.38 -17.93
CA SER A 235 -20.22 -17.18 -18.35
C SER A 235 -19.31 -15.93 -18.30
N VAL A 236 -19.86 -14.76 -18.61
CA VAL A 236 -19.16 -13.47 -18.71
C VAL A 236 -18.37 -13.17 -17.43
N VAL A 237 -17.08 -12.84 -17.56
CA VAL A 237 -16.27 -12.40 -16.42
C VAL A 237 -16.36 -10.88 -16.29
N ASN A 238 -16.86 -10.41 -15.14
CA ASN A 238 -17.14 -8.99 -14.93
C ASN A 238 -15.99 -8.21 -14.30
N SER A 239 -15.23 -8.85 -13.42
CA SER A 239 -14.24 -8.18 -12.60
C SER A 239 -13.03 -9.07 -12.39
N VAL A 240 -11.85 -8.45 -12.37
CA VAL A 240 -10.59 -9.06 -11.98
C VAL A 240 -9.81 -8.14 -11.05
N SER A 241 -9.11 -8.72 -10.09
CA SER A 241 -8.22 -8.00 -9.17
C SER A 241 -6.95 -8.81 -8.99
N PHE A 242 -5.78 -8.16 -9.09
CA PHE A 242 -4.52 -8.75 -8.64
C PHE A 242 -4.48 -8.79 -7.10
N SER A 243 -3.81 -9.81 -6.56
CA SER A 243 -3.38 -9.79 -5.17
C SER A 243 -2.24 -8.77 -4.98
N PRO A 244 -2.04 -8.24 -3.77
CA PRO A 244 -1.00 -7.22 -3.51
C PRO A 244 0.43 -7.65 -3.87
N HIS A 245 0.69 -8.96 -3.88
CA HIS A 245 1.99 -9.53 -4.23
C HIS A 245 2.06 -9.99 -5.71
N GLY A 246 0.97 -9.88 -6.47
CA GLY A 246 0.92 -10.24 -7.89
C GLY A 246 0.95 -11.74 -8.18
N ILE A 247 0.90 -12.59 -7.14
CA ILE A 247 0.95 -14.05 -7.27
C ILE A 247 -0.39 -14.61 -7.73
N TYR A 248 -1.49 -13.97 -7.31
CA TYR A 248 -2.84 -14.45 -7.55
C TYR A 248 -3.71 -13.39 -8.23
N VAL A 249 -4.72 -13.85 -8.95
CA VAL A 249 -5.83 -13.04 -9.45
C VAL A 249 -7.13 -13.59 -8.89
N ALA A 250 -8.02 -12.71 -8.49
CA ALA A 250 -9.41 -13.02 -8.16
C ALA A 250 -10.28 -12.57 -9.32
N SER A 251 -11.30 -13.36 -9.66
CA SER A 251 -12.28 -12.99 -10.66
C SER A 251 -13.71 -13.26 -10.20
N GLY A 252 -14.64 -12.43 -10.66
CA GLY A 252 -16.08 -12.60 -10.46
C GLY A 252 -16.81 -12.61 -11.79
N ALA A 253 -17.80 -13.51 -11.94
CA ALA A 253 -18.48 -13.72 -13.21
C ALA A 253 -20.00 -13.95 -13.07
N ASN A 254 -20.66 -13.97 -14.23
CA ASN A 254 -22.07 -14.31 -14.43
C ASN A 254 -22.37 -15.82 -14.25
N ASP A 255 -21.40 -16.63 -13.82
CA ASP A 255 -21.64 -18.02 -13.40
C ASP A 255 -21.82 -18.13 -11.88
N ASP A 256 -22.08 -16.99 -11.24
CA ASP A 256 -22.30 -16.78 -9.81
C ASP A 256 -21.10 -17.13 -8.94
N THR A 257 -19.92 -17.30 -9.54
CA THR A 257 -18.70 -17.73 -8.83
C THR A 257 -17.66 -16.63 -8.70
N VAL A 258 -16.94 -16.67 -7.58
CA VAL A 258 -15.62 -16.06 -7.43
C VAL A 258 -14.55 -17.14 -7.60
N ARG A 259 -13.49 -16.87 -8.37
CA ARG A 259 -12.37 -17.81 -8.58
C ARG A 259 -11.03 -17.17 -8.29
N LEU A 260 -10.08 -17.99 -7.85
CA LEU A 260 -8.68 -17.63 -7.66
C LEU A 260 -7.80 -18.34 -8.68
N TRP A 261 -6.85 -17.61 -9.26
CA TRP A 261 -5.94 -18.07 -10.31
C TRP A 261 -4.49 -17.80 -9.90
N ASP A 262 -3.59 -18.76 -10.12
CA ASP A 262 -2.15 -18.54 -10.02
C ASP A 262 -1.67 -17.85 -11.30
N VAL A 263 -1.05 -16.68 -11.16
CA VAL A 263 -0.64 -15.84 -12.29
C VAL A 263 0.45 -16.52 -13.13
N ARG A 264 1.30 -17.35 -12.53
CA ARG A 264 2.47 -17.94 -13.19
C ARG A 264 2.07 -18.98 -14.22
N ASN A 265 1.02 -19.75 -13.95
CA ASN A 265 0.59 -20.86 -14.80
C ASN A 265 -0.85 -20.70 -15.35
N GLY A 266 -1.62 -19.73 -14.85
CA GLY A 266 -3.00 -19.49 -15.28
C GLY A 266 -4.01 -20.53 -14.81
N HIS A 267 -3.61 -21.43 -13.92
CA HIS A 267 -4.50 -22.44 -13.35
C HIS A 267 -5.28 -21.90 -12.16
N GLN A 268 -6.48 -22.43 -12.00
CA GLN A 268 -7.33 -22.15 -10.85
C GLN A 268 -6.74 -22.82 -9.59
N VAL A 269 -6.67 -22.07 -8.49
CA VAL A 269 -5.97 -22.48 -7.24
C VAL A 269 -6.80 -23.45 -6.40
N ASP A 270 -8.12 -23.25 -6.34
CA ASP A 270 -9.06 -24.08 -5.57
C ASP A 270 -10.44 -24.09 -6.25
N GLN A 271 -11.40 -24.84 -5.74
CA GLN A 271 -12.78 -24.84 -6.24
C GLN A 271 -13.38 -23.41 -6.28
N PRO A 272 -14.27 -23.13 -7.25
CA PRO A 272 -14.93 -21.82 -7.32
C PRO A 272 -15.76 -21.56 -6.06
N PHE A 273 -15.67 -20.36 -5.51
CA PHE A 273 -16.49 -19.94 -4.38
C PHE A 273 -17.91 -19.63 -4.89
N LYS A 274 -18.88 -20.42 -4.43
CA LYS A 274 -20.31 -20.33 -4.81
C LYS A 274 -21.15 -19.77 -3.65
N GLU A 275 -20.82 -18.56 -3.25
CA GLU A 275 -21.47 -17.90 -2.10
C GLU A 275 -22.59 -16.96 -2.52
N HIS A 276 -22.46 -16.39 -3.71
CA HIS A 276 -23.48 -15.56 -4.32
C HIS A 276 -24.52 -16.43 -5.03
N THR A 277 -25.76 -15.95 -5.06
CA THR A 277 -26.88 -16.64 -5.73
C THR A 277 -27.25 -16.00 -7.07
N ASN A 278 -26.44 -15.06 -7.53
CA ASN A 278 -26.62 -14.32 -8.77
C ASN A 278 -25.28 -13.72 -9.23
N LEU A 279 -25.28 -13.04 -10.37
CA LEU A 279 -24.08 -12.59 -11.08
C LEU A 279 -23.10 -11.87 -10.15
N VAL A 280 -21.84 -12.32 -10.11
CA VAL A 280 -20.77 -11.59 -9.40
C VAL A 280 -20.25 -10.48 -10.30
N LEU A 281 -20.39 -9.24 -9.84
CA LEU A 281 -20.19 -8.04 -10.64
C LEU A 281 -18.87 -7.34 -10.34
N SER A 282 -18.37 -7.48 -9.12
CA SER A 282 -17.10 -6.88 -8.69
C SER A 282 -16.37 -7.76 -7.69
N VAL A 283 -15.05 -7.79 -7.79
CA VAL A 283 -14.15 -8.41 -6.81
C VAL A 283 -12.99 -7.48 -6.50
N ALA A 284 -12.51 -7.49 -5.26
CA ALA A 284 -11.33 -6.75 -4.84
C ALA A 284 -10.52 -7.56 -3.83
N PHE A 285 -9.20 -7.59 -3.98
CA PHE A 285 -8.32 -8.10 -2.93
C PHE A 285 -8.16 -7.07 -1.81
N SER A 286 -8.08 -7.57 -0.58
CA SER A 286 -7.63 -6.79 0.56
C SER A 286 -6.15 -6.39 0.41
N PRO A 287 -5.72 -5.25 1.00
CA PRO A 287 -4.32 -4.82 0.97
C PRO A 287 -3.32 -5.82 1.60
N CYS A 288 -3.77 -6.66 2.54
CA CYS A 288 -2.95 -7.73 3.11
C CYS A 288 -2.93 -9.01 2.26
N GLY A 289 -3.80 -9.12 1.26
CA GLY A 289 -3.90 -10.29 0.37
C GLY A 289 -4.60 -11.51 0.99
N GLN A 290 -5.11 -11.41 2.22
CA GLN A 290 -5.73 -12.54 2.94
C GLN A 290 -7.23 -12.67 2.71
N TYR A 291 -7.86 -11.61 2.21
CA TYR A 291 -9.31 -11.55 1.96
C TYR A 291 -9.61 -11.10 0.53
N VAL A 292 -10.73 -11.61 0.00
CA VAL A 292 -11.37 -11.15 -1.23
C VAL A 292 -12.77 -10.65 -0.88
N ALA A 293 -13.08 -9.43 -1.29
CA ALA A 293 -14.43 -8.90 -1.26
C ALA A 293 -15.10 -9.11 -2.62
N SER A 294 -16.38 -9.46 -2.63
CA SER A 294 -17.20 -9.60 -3.83
C SER A 294 -18.55 -8.90 -3.66
N GLY A 295 -19.02 -8.28 -4.74
CA GLY A 295 -20.36 -7.69 -4.83
C GLY A 295 -21.11 -8.28 -6.02
N ALA A 296 -22.41 -8.53 -5.83
CA ALA A 296 -23.22 -9.26 -6.81
C ALA A 296 -24.63 -8.69 -6.99
N GLU A 297 -25.33 -9.21 -8.00
CA GLU A 297 -26.73 -8.86 -8.31
C GLU A 297 -27.72 -9.41 -7.27
N ASP A 298 -27.28 -10.26 -6.34
CA ASP A 298 -28.08 -10.72 -5.19
C ASP A 298 -28.16 -9.71 -4.03
N HIS A 299 -27.65 -8.49 -4.25
CA HIS A 299 -27.61 -7.36 -3.32
C HIS A 299 -26.64 -7.54 -2.14
N LYS A 300 -25.81 -8.58 -2.15
CA LYS A 300 -24.86 -8.86 -1.08
C LYS A 300 -23.46 -8.33 -1.41
N VAL A 301 -22.74 -7.99 -0.35
CA VAL A 301 -21.29 -7.86 -0.35
C VAL A 301 -20.73 -8.95 0.55
N ILE A 302 -19.85 -9.79 0.03
CA ILE A 302 -19.26 -10.91 0.78
C ILE A 302 -17.76 -10.65 0.91
N ILE A 303 -17.21 -10.87 2.10
CA ILE A 303 -15.77 -10.82 2.37
C ILE A 303 -15.34 -12.22 2.80
N ARG A 304 -14.52 -12.87 1.98
CA ARG A 304 -14.05 -14.23 2.20
C ARG A 304 -12.57 -14.24 2.55
N SER A 305 -12.22 -14.97 3.62
CA SER A 305 -10.83 -15.31 3.92
C SER A 305 -10.34 -16.38 2.94
N ILE A 306 -9.11 -16.21 2.47
CA ILE A 306 -8.44 -17.15 1.54
C ILE A 306 -7.13 -17.71 2.11
N VAL A 307 -6.84 -17.46 3.39
CA VAL A 307 -5.60 -17.84 4.08
C VAL A 307 -5.33 -19.35 3.97
N ASP A 308 -6.37 -20.17 4.13
CA ASP A 308 -6.24 -21.64 4.08
C ASP A 308 -6.13 -22.19 2.65
N LYS A 309 -6.43 -21.36 1.64
CA LYS A 309 -6.55 -21.77 0.23
C LYS A 309 -5.34 -21.39 -0.60
N VAL A 310 -4.47 -20.56 -0.04
CA VAL A 310 -3.25 -20.11 -0.65
C VAL A 310 -2.09 -20.71 0.14
N PRO A 311 -1.43 -21.77 -0.37
CA PRO A 311 -0.25 -22.31 0.29
C PRO A 311 0.86 -21.28 0.16
N ASN A 312 1.02 -20.44 1.20
CA ASN A 312 2.20 -19.63 1.59
C ASN A 312 1.88 -18.45 2.54
N PHE A 313 0.66 -18.32 3.09
CA PHE A 313 0.41 -17.25 4.09
C PHE A 313 0.75 -17.64 5.54
N VAL A 314 0.94 -18.94 5.83
CA VAL A 314 1.22 -19.44 7.18
C VAL A 314 2.46 -20.33 7.13
N ASN A 315 3.62 -19.75 7.43
CA ASN A 315 4.76 -20.45 8.03
C ASN A 315 5.71 -19.40 8.59
N HIS A 316 5.55 -19.17 9.90
CA HIS A 316 6.49 -18.64 10.90
C HIS A 316 5.76 -17.65 11.80
N ILE A 317 4.99 -18.19 12.74
CA ILE A 317 4.74 -17.72 14.11
C ILE A 317 3.65 -18.68 14.60
N ASP A 318 4.01 -19.63 15.47
CA ASP A 318 3.18 -20.13 16.57
C ASP A 318 3.92 -21.26 17.29
N SER A 319 4.85 -20.85 18.13
CA SER A 319 5.15 -21.57 19.37
C SER A 319 5.86 -20.60 20.31
N HIS A 320 5.09 -19.81 21.07
CA HIS A 320 5.40 -19.49 22.47
C HIS A 320 4.30 -18.66 23.12
N GLY A 321 3.69 -19.25 24.17
CA GLY A 321 3.33 -18.54 25.40
C GLY A 321 1.98 -17.83 25.42
N MET A 322 0.94 -18.56 25.82
CA MET A 322 -0.24 -18.00 26.48
C MET A 322 0.19 -17.19 27.71
N MET A 323 -0.20 -15.93 27.81
CA MET A 323 -0.41 -15.25 29.09
C MET A 323 -1.76 -14.54 29.04
N GLU A 324 -2.56 -14.82 30.06
CA GLU A 324 -3.85 -14.22 30.36
C GLU A 324 -3.66 -12.73 30.69
N ASP A 325 -4.51 -11.85 30.16
CA ASP A 325 -4.55 -10.44 30.56
C ASP A 325 -5.95 -10.09 31.09
N ASP A 326 -5.96 -9.53 32.29
CA ASP A 326 -7.11 -9.18 33.10
C ASP A 326 -7.79 -7.91 32.58
N GLY A 327 -9.12 -7.91 32.62
CA GLY A 327 -9.94 -6.87 32.05
C GLY A 327 -9.84 -5.52 32.76
N HIS A 328 -9.46 -4.48 32.02
CA HIS A 328 -9.95 -3.12 32.21
C HIS A 328 -10.15 -2.42 30.86
N SER A 329 -11.41 -2.22 30.49
CA SER A 329 -11.83 -1.48 29.31
C SER A 329 -11.68 0.03 29.53
N VAL A 330 -10.72 0.65 28.84
CA VAL A 330 -10.66 2.11 28.67
C VAL A 330 -11.11 2.42 27.24
N GLN A 331 -12.17 3.21 27.08
CA GLN A 331 -12.67 3.65 25.77
C GLN A 331 -11.66 4.61 25.10
N PRO A 332 -11.45 4.56 23.77
CA PRO A 332 -10.59 5.52 23.10
C PRO A 332 -11.36 6.83 22.86
N GLU A 333 -10.94 7.90 23.52
CA GLU A 333 -11.39 9.27 23.23
C GLU A 333 -11.01 9.68 21.79
N HIS A 334 -11.94 10.35 21.12
CA HIS A 334 -11.78 10.91 19.77
C HIS A 334 -10.64 11.96 19.74
N ILE A 335 -9.55 11.68 19.04
CA ILE A 335 -8.46 12.65 18.82
C ILE A 335 -8.59 13.27 17.42
N ASP A 336 -8.74 14.59 17.37
CA ASP A 336 -8.82 15.39 16.15
C ASP A 336 -7.44 15.43 15.44
N ALA A 337 -7.33 14.74 14.30
CA ALA A 337 -6.07 14.42 13.62
C ALA A 337 -5.36 15.59 12.92
N ARG A 338 -5.79 16.84 13.15
CA ARG A 338 -5.13 18.03 12.57
C ARG A 338 -3.98 18.56 13.40
N HIS A 339 -3.92 18.26 14.70
CA HIS A 339 -2.86 18.72 15.61
C HIS A 339 -2.62 17.69 16.72
N MET A 340 -1.67 16.77 16.54
CA MET A 340 -1.18 15.93 17.64
C MET A 340 0.01 16.62 18.32
N SER A 341 -0.05 16.75 19.64
CA SER A 341 1.09 17.21 20.45
C SER A 341 2.23 16.17 20.44
N THR A 342 3.46 16.63 20.69
CA THR A 342 4.64 15.77 20.85
C THR A 342 4.40 14.63 21.86
N GLN A 343 3.64 14.90 22.93
CA GLN A 343 3.29 13.91 23.95
C GLN A 343 2.36 12.82 23.41
N GLN A 344 1.36 13.18 22.61
CA GLN A 344 0.45 12.21 22.00
C GLN A 344 1.16 11.32 20.97
N ILE A 345 2.12 11.87 20.23
CA ILE A 345 2.98 11.10 19.31
C ILE A 345 3.83 10.10 20.11
N PHE A 346 4.44 10.56 21.20
CA PHE A 346 5.23 9.72 22.08
C PHE A 346 4.41 8.56 22.67
N SER A 347 3.24 8.84 23.27
CA SER A 347 2.34 7.80 23.79
C SER A 347 1.90 6.80 22.71
N SER A 348 1.68 7.26 21.48
CA SER A 348 1.34 6.39 20.36
C SER A 348 2.48 5.42 20.00
N LEU A 349 3.73 5.89 20.03
CA LEU A 349 4.91 5.06 19.76
C LEU A 349 5.12 4.01 20.86
N ILE A 350 4.89 4.37 22.13
CA ILE A 350 4.95 3.41 23.23
C ILE A 350 3.83 2.37 23.12
N SER A 351 2.59 2.79 22.85
CA SER A 351 1.45 1.86 22.65
C SER A 351 1.65 0.91 21.46
N SER A 352 2.58 1.25 20.59
CA SER A 352 2.97 0.51 19.40
C SER A 352 4.12 -0.47 19.62
N GLY A 353 4.65 -0.55 20.84
CA GLY A 353 5.72 -1.46 21.24
C GLY A 353 7.13 -0.86 21.25
N CYS A 354 7.30 0.46 21.06
CA CYS A 354 8.59 1.10 21.30
C CYS A 354 8.88 1.21 22.80
N ILE A 355 10.14 1.05 23.20
CA ILE A 355 10.57 1.16 24.61
C ILE A 355 10.75 2.64 24.97
N ASP A 356 10.17 3.06 26.10
CA ASP A 356 10.41 4.38 26.71
C ASP A 356 11.74 4.36 27.48
N LEU A 357 12.69 5.17 27.02
CA LEU A 357 14.00 5.33 27.66
C LEU A 357 14.14 6.62 28.48
N SER A 358 13.05 7.40 28.64
CA SER A 358 13.07 8.70 29.32
C SER A 358 13.53 8.58 30.78
N SER A 359 13.09 7.55 31.50
CA SER A 359 13.52 7.26 32.87
C SER A 359 14.86 6.53 32.97
N GLN A 360 15.36 6.00 31.86
CA GLN A 360 16.57 5.17 31.81
C GLN A 360 17.83 5.95 31.45
N MET A 361 17.69 7.20 31.00
CA MET A 361 18.83 8.07 30.72
C MET A 361 19.47 8.61 31.99
N ASP A 362 20.79 8.51 32.06
CA ASP A 362 21.57 9.09 33.16
C ASP A 362 21.66 10.62 32.96
N ALA A 363 20.79 11.35 33.64
CA ALA A 363 20.76 12.80 33.61
C ALA A 363 21.95 13.46 34.33
N ARG A 364 22.81 12.69 35.03
CA ARG A 364 24.00 13.21 35.73
C ARG A 364 25.21 13.34 34.80
N GLN A 365 25.15 12.72 33.63
CA GLN A 365 26.19 12.81 32.60
C GLN A 365 26.01 14.07 31.74
N ASP A 366 27.11 14.75 31.42
CA ASP A 366 27.09 15.84 30.44
C ASP A 366 26.76 15.29 29.05
N THR A 367 25.56 15.61 28.56
CA THR A 367 25.09 15.25 27.22
C THR A 367 25.65 16.25 26.20
N ALA A 368 26.53 15.81 25.32
CA ALA A 368 27.16 16.68 24.32
C ALA A 368 26.32 16.75 23.04
N MET A 369 26.06 17.97 22.55
CA MET A 369 25.42 18.20 21.25
C MET A 369 26.45 18.05 20.13
N ILE A 370 26.14 17.23 19.14
CA ILE A 370 26.95 16.99 17.96
C ILE A 370 26.17 17.49 16.74
N VAL A 371 26.64 18.58 16.14
CA VAL A 371 25.99 19.17 14.96
C VAL A 371 26.42 18.40 13.71
N SER A 372 25.76 17.29 13.42
CA SER A 372 25.83 16.63 12.10
C SER A 372 24.62 17.08 11.28
N GLY A 373 24.84 17.97 10.30
CA GLY A 373 23.79 18.66 9.57
C GLY A 373 22.97 17.76 8.63
N GLY A 374 21.72 17.48 9.00
CA GLY A 374 20.67 16.93 8.15
C GLY A 374 19.30 17.55 8.50
N GLY A 375 18.36 17.58 7.55
CA GLY A 375 17.13 18.39 7.62
C GLY A 375 16.07 18.05 8.69
N PHE A 376 16.36 17.15 9.63
CA PHE A 376 15.37 16.58 10.56
C PHE A 376 15.70 16.65 12.07
N GLY A 377 16.91 16.97 12.52
CA GLY A 377 17.17 17.06 13.98
C GLY A 377 18.63 17.16 14.38
N ASP A 378 18.86 17.42 15.68
CA ASP A 378 20.18 17.52 16.30
C ASP A 378 20.55 16.18 16.96
N ILE A 379 21.80 15.74 16.82
CA ILE A 379 22.29 14.49 17.44
C ILE A 379 22.98 14.82 18.76
N TRP A 380 22.61 14.13 19.83
CA TRP A 380 23.23 14.24 21.14
C TRP A 380 23.89 12.91 21.51
N LYS A 381 25.06 12.97 22.13
CA LYS A 381 25.69 11.80 22.75
C LYS A 381 25.28 11.74 24.21
N GLY A 382 24.74 10.62 24.65
CA GLY A 382 24.29 10.39 26.03
C GLY A 382 24.68 9.01 26.55
N GLN A 383 24.21 8.70 27.77
CA GLN A 383 24.43 7.41 28.42
C GLN A 383 23.18 6.98 29.20
N LEU A 384 22.88 5.68 29.21
CA LEU A 384 21.87 5.08 30.07
C LEU A 384 22.44 4.81 31.47
N HIS A 385 21.59 4.67 32.49
CA HIS A 385 22.02 4.30 33.86
C HIS A 385 22.79 2.98 33.93
N SER A 386 22.63 2.10 32.94
CA SER A 386 23.41 0.87 32.77
C SER A 386 24.88 1.10 32.41
N GLY A 387 25.26 2.32 32.03
CA GLY A 387 26.57 2.67 31.48
C GLY A 387 26.66 2.54 29.96
N THR A 388 25.59 2.16 29.26
CA THR A 388 25.58 2.05 27.80
C THR A 388 25.59 3.43 27.14
N LYS A 389 26.55 3.69 26.24
CA LYS A 389 26.62 4.93 25.45
C LYS A 389 25.57 4.90 24.33
N VAL A 390 24.86 6.00 24.16
CA VAL A 390 23.79 6.11 23.18
C VAL A 390 23.89 7.39 22.36
N ALA A 391 23.34 7.35 21.14
CA ALA A 391 23.06 8.51 20.32
C ALA A 391 21.57 8.85 20.41
N ILE A 392 21.25 10.12 20.66
CA ILE A 392 19.88 10.64 20.70
C ILE A 392 19.70 11.58 19.51
N LYS A 393 18.89 11.20 18.53
CA LYS A 393 18.50 12.10 17.43
C LYS A 393 17.21 12.79 17.82
N ALA A 394 17.32 14.02 18.32
CA ALA A 394 16.22 14.82 18.82
C ALA A 394 15.56 15.61 17.69
N TRP A 395 14.23 15.52 17.57
CA TRP A 395 13.48 16.26 16.56
C TRP A 395 13.20 17.68 17.03
N ARG A 396 13.46 18.68 16.19
CA ARG A 396 13.20 20.09 16.52
C ARG A 396 11.68 20.31 16.61
N THR A 397 11.19 20.80 17.75
CA THR A 397 9.76 21.08 18.01
C THR A 397 9.15 22.04 16.99
N ASN A 398 9.87 23.08 16.58
CA ASN A 398 9.43 24.03 15.54
C ASN A 398 9.37 23.41 14.12
N ALA A 399 9.93 22.21 13.93
CA ALA A 399 9.79 21.42 12.72
C ALA A 399 8.64 20.40 12.83
N ILE A 400 8.05 20.19 14.00
CA ILE A 400 6.87 19.36 14.24
C ILE A 400 5.63 20.26 14.24
N ASP A 401 5.72 21.41 14.91
CA ASP A 401 4.68 22.44 14.96
C ASP A 401 4.63 23.22 13.65
N GLY A 402 3.74 22.78 12.75
CA GLY A 402 3.50 23.40 11.44
C GLY A 402 3.81 22.51 10.22
N ARG A 403 4.36 21.30 10.41
CA ARG A 403 4.52 20.33 9.31
C ARG A 403 3.26 19.47 9.15
N SER A 404 2.95 19.13 7.89
CA SER A 404 1.77 18.31 7.59
C SER A 404 1.85 16.95 8.29
N TYR A 405 0.70 16.44 8.74
CA TYR A 405 0.48 15.09 9.28
C TYR A 405 1.30 13.97 8.59
N LYS A 406 1.61 14.10 7.29
CA LYS A 406 2.43 13.17 6.51
C LYS A 406 3.86 12.99 7.04
N THR A 407 4.50 14.03 7.58
CA THR A 407 5.91 13.97 8.03
C THR A 407 6.04 13.22 9.35
N ILE A 408 5.12 13.49 10.29
CA ILE A 408 5.05 12.83 11.60
C ILE A 408 4.75 11.34 11.42
N LYS A 409 3.80 11.03 10.53
CA LYS A 409 3.42 9.66 10.16
C LYS A 409 4.57 8.85 9.55
N ARG A 410 5.34 9.47 8.65
CA ARG A 410 6.53 8.85 8.06
C ARG A 410 7.56 8.51 9.14
N ALA A 411 7.85 9.45 10.03
CA ALA A 411 8.85 9.27 11.07
C ALA A 411 8.44 8.21 12.12
N ALA A 412 7.15 8.15 12.48
CA ALA A 412 6.62 7.10 13.34
C ALA A 412 6.71 5.69 12.71
N ARG A 413 6.47 5.58 11.40
CA ARG A 413 6.61 4.32 10.66
C ARG A 413 8.06 3.86 10.58
N GLU A 414 8.98 4.78 10.27
CA GLU A 414 10.41 4.48 10.22
C GLU A 414 10.91 3.95 11.58
N LEU A 415 10.49 4.57 12.69
CA LEU A 415 10.83 4.12 14.04
C LEU A 415 10.26 2.74 14.37
N PHE A 416 9.00 2.50 14.02
CA PHE A 416 8.37 1.22 14.27
C PHE A 416 9.08 0.07 13.55
N CYS A 417 9.36 0.20 12.26
CA CYS A 417 10.09 -0.81 11.51
C CYS A 417 11.50 -0.99 12.07
N TRP A 418 12.19 0.11 12.38
CA TRP A 418 13.54 0.06 12.94
C TRP A 418 13.59 -0.63 14.30
N SER A 419 12.60 -0.41 15.18
CA SER A 419 12.53 -1.06 16.49
C SER A 419 12.47 -2.59 16.45
N ARG A 420 12.08 -3.17 15.30
CA ARG A 420 11.96 -4.61 15.09
C ARG A 420 13.12 -5.22 14.32
N MET A 421 14.04 -4.39 13.82
CA MET A 421 15.23 -4.89 13.15
C MET A 421 16.27 -5.30 14.19
N ASN A 422 16.71 -6.55 14.09
CA ASN A 422 17.79 -7.08 14.90
C ASN A 422 18.74 -7.89 14.01
N HIS A 423 19.85 -7.26 13.64
CA HIS A 423 20.87 -7.86 12.79
C HIS A 423 22.22 -7.20 13.05
N PRO A 424 23.35 -7.93 13.12
CA PRO A 424 24.67 -7.38 13.45
C PRO A 424 25.15 -6.27 12.50
N ASN A 425 24.67 -6.27 11.25
CA ASN A 425 25.02 -5.27 10.23
C ASN A 425 23.91 -4.22 9.97
N VAL A 426 22.93 -4.12 10.86
CA VAL A 426 21.90 -3.07 10.85
C VAL A 426 22.04 -2.31 12.17
N HIS A 427 22.13 -0.98 12.10
CA HIS A 427 22.26 -0.16 13.31
C HIS A 427 21.02 -0.34 14.17
N GLN A 428 21.17 -0.47 15.49
CA GLN A 428 20.07 -0.85 16.38
C GLN A 428 19.40 0.37 17.01
N LEU A 429 18.07 0.43 16.89
CA LEU A 429 17.24 1.34 17.67
C LEU A 429 16.98 0.70 19.05
N MET A 430 17.30 1.44 20.11
CA MET A 430 17.09 0.98 21.49
C MET A 430 15.73 1.43 22.03
N GLY A 431 15.23 2.57 21.60
CA GLY A 431 13.93 3.08 22.05
C GLY A 431 13.69 4.53 21.65
N VAL A 432 12.67 5.12 22.26
CA VAL A 432 12.29 6.54 22.11
C VAL A 432 12.38 7.26 23.44
N ILE A 433 12.53 8.58 23.40
CA ILE A 433 12.67 9.40 24.60
C ILE A 433 11.95 10.74 24.46
N MET A 434 11.33 11.20 25.54
CA MET A 434 11.02 12.61 25.73
C MET A 434 12.23 13.29 26.38
N PHE A 435 13.08 13.90 25.56
CA PHE A 435 14.33 14.50 25.99
C PHE A 435 14.13 15.95 26.44
N LYS A 436 14.61 16.27 27.65
CA LYS A 436 14.44 17.60 28.30
C LYS A 436 12.98 18.06 28.36
N ASP A 437 12.04 17.13 28.46
CA ASP A 437 10.59 17.36 28.51
C ASP A 437 10.03 18.18 27.33
N GLN A 438 10.79 18.32 26.25
CA GLN A 438 10.45 19.19 25.12
C GLN A 438 10.67 18.50 23.77
N TYR A 439 11.66 17.63 23.64
CA TYR A 439 12.05 17.05 22.36
C TYR A 439 11.74 15.56 22.29
N LEU A 440 10.94 15.16 21.30
CA LEU A 440 10.84 13.75 20.93
C LEU A 440 12.16 13.32 20.27
N GLY A 441 12.79 12.30 20.84
CA GLY A 441 14.05 11.75 20.37
C GLY A 441 13.97 10.26 20.13
N MET A 442 14.82 9.79 19.21
CA MET A 442 15.10 8.37 19.03
C MET A 442 16.47 8.04 19.61
N VAL A 443 16.57 6.91 20.29
CA VAL A 443 17.78 6.47 20.99
C VAL A 443 18.31 5.22 20.31
N SER A 444 19.54 5.29 19.83
CA SER A 444 20.25 4.19 19.19
C SER A 444 21.60 3.96 19.85
N GLU A 445 22.22 2.83 19.57
CA GLU A 445 23.60 2.58 20.02
C GLU A 445 24.56 3.66 19.50
N TRP A 446 25.50 4.10 20.35
CA TRP A 446 26.57 5.01 19.94
C TRP A 446 27.63 4.28 19.12
N MET A 447 27.99 4.81 17.96
CA MET A 447 28.98 4.22 17.05
C MET A 447 30.29 5.00 17.12
N ASP A 448 31.29 4.48 17.84
CA ASP A 448 32.53 5.21 18.17
C ASP A 448 33.37 5.60 16.94
N ASN A 449 33.30 4.83 15.85
CA ASN A 449 34.08 5.08 14.64
C ASN A 449 33.37 6.00 13.63
N GLY A 450 32.13 6.43 13.92
CA GLY A 450 31.38 7.35 13.06
C GLY A 450 30.92 6.71 11.75
N ASN A 451 30.77 7.52 10.71
CA ASN A 451 30.34 7.04 9.39
C ASN A 451 31.49 6.38 8.62
N LEU A 452 31.15 5.52 7.65
CA LEU A 452 32.09 4.73 6.86
C LEU A 452 33.08 5.62 6.09
N HIS A 453 32.62 6.77 5.59
CA HIS A 453 33.48 7.71 4.87
C HIS A 453 34.60 8.28 5.77
N GLU A 454 34.27 8.65 7.01
CA GLU A 454 35.27 9.09 7.99
C GLU A 454 36.15 7.95 8.50
N TYR A 455 35.57 6.76 8.67
CA TYR A 455 36.28 5.58 9.13
C TYR A 455 37.39 5.17 8.16
N LEU A 456 37.08 5.07 6.86
CA LEU A 456 38.05 4.71 5.82
C LEU A 456 39.16 5.77 5.69
N ARG A 457 38.85 7.04 5.92
CA ARG A 457 39.87 8.11 5.94
C ARG A 457 40.85 7.95 7.09
N LYS A 458 40.36 7.52 8.27
CA LYS A 458 41.18 7.28 9.45
C LYS A 458 41.91 5.93 9.41
N HIS A 459 41.36 4.95 8.69
CA HIS A 459 41.88 3.59 8.57
C HIS A 459 42.01 3.17 7.09
N PRO A 460 43.02 3.66 6.36
CA PRO A 460 43.19 3.35 4.94
C PRO A 460 43.44 1.87 4.64
N SER A 461 43.88 1.11 5.64
CA SER A 461 44.14 -0.34 5.55
C SER A 461 42.96 -1.21 6.02
N ALA A 462 41.78 -0.62 6.23
CA ALA A 462 40.59 -1.37 6.61
C ALA A 462 40.22 -2.40 5.52
N ASP A 463 39.72 -3.56 5.94
CA ASP A 463 39.30 -4.60 5.02
C ASP A 463 37.99 -4.20 4.31
N CYS A 464 38.12 -3.57 3.14
CA CYS A 464 36.99 -3.16 2.32
C CYS A 464 36.12 -4.34 1.87
N TYR A 465 36.69 -5.54 1.73
CA TYR A 465 35.91 -6.72 1.35
C TYR A 465 34.98 -7.15 2.49
N GLN A 466 35.50 -7.18 3.72
CA GLN A 466 34.69 -7.47 4.90
C GLN A 466 33.60 -6.42 5.11
N LEU A 467 33.93 -5.12 4.96
CA LEU A 467 32.94 -4.03 5.05
C LEU A 467 31.83 -4.16 4.01
N CYS A 468 32.15 -4.57 2.77
CA CYS A 468 31.15 -4.85 1.75
C CYS A 468 30.28 -6.08 2.09
N THR A 469 30.88 -7.11 2.69
CA THR A 469 30.16 -8.32 3.13
C THR A 469 29.19 -8.00 4.25
N ASP A 470 29.60 -7.19 5.22
CA ASP A 470 28.74 -6.67 6.28
C ASP A 470 27.53 -5.92 5.70
N LEU A 471 27.77 -5.01 4.75
CA LEU A 471 26.70 -4.25 4.10
C LEU A 471 25.75 -5.14 3.30
N ALA A 472 26.27 -6.10 2.55
CA ALA A 472 25.46 -7.06 1.80
C ALA A 472 24.60 -7.93 2.74
N SER A 473 25.17 -8.34 3.88
CA SER A 473 24.47 -9.09 4.93
C SER A 473 23.33 -8.27 5.53
N GLY A 474 23.59 -7.01 5.88
CA GLY A 474 22.57 -6.08 6.38
C GLY A 474 21.46 -5.80 5.37
N LEU A 475 21.80 -5.55 4.10
CA LEU A 475 20.83 -5.35 3.02
C LEU A 475 20.01 -6.62 2.75
N GLY A 476 20.66 -7.79 2.76
CA GLY A 476 19.99 -9.09 2.62
C GLY A 476 18.97 -9.33 3.72
N TYR A 477 19.34 -9.03 4.98
CA TYR A 477 18.41 -9.06 6.10
C TYR A 477 17.26 -8.07 5.92
N MET A 478 17.52 -6.81 5.59
CA MET A 478 16.47 -5.82 5.33
C MET A 478 15.50 -6.29 4.24
N HIS A 479 16.02 -6.81 3.12
CA HIS A 479 15.20 -7.35 2.04
C HIS A 479 14.35 -8.54 2.49
N SER A 480 14.90 -9.43 3.33
CA SER A 480 14.13 -10.54 3.93
C SER A 480 12.98 -10.08 4.82
N GLN A 481 13.12 -8.90 5.44
CA GLN A 481 12.07 -8.24 6.22
C GLN A 481 11.15 -7.37 5.34
N SER A 482 11.23 -7.51 4.02
CA SER A 482 10.48 -6.72 3.05
C SER A 482 10.76 -5.20 3.18
N MET A 483 12.01 -4.84 3.40
CA MET A 483 12.45 -3.44 3.51
C MET A 483 13.62 -3.17 2.56
N VAL A 484 13.54 -2.09 1.79
CA VAL A 484 14.62 -1.59 0.94
C VAL A 484 15.17 -0.32 1.54
N HIS A 485 16.50 -0.24 1.62
CA HIS A 485 17.20 0.95 2.03
C HIS A 485 17.15 2.00 0.91
N GLY A 486 16.49 3.14 1.14
CA GLY A 486 16.21 4.15 0.11
C GLY A 486 17.37 5.07 -0.23
N ASP A 487 18.38 5.16 0.64
CA ASP A 487 19.52 6.08 0.48
C ASP A 487 20.86 5.44 0.91
N VAL A 488 21.27 4.33 0.26
CA VAL A 488 22.54 3.66 0.58
C VAL A 488 23.71 4.50 0.09
N LYS A 489 24.48 5.08 1.02
CA LYS A 489 25.70 5.85 0.78
C LYS A 489 26.65 5.72 1.97
N ALA A 490 27.95 5.97 1.78
CA ALA A 490 28.95 5.84 2.85
C ALA A 490 28.66 6.70 4.09
N ALA A 491 27.95 7.83 3.93
CA ALA A 491 27.52 8.67 5.06
C ALA A 491 26.42 8.03 5.92
N ASN A 492 25.65 7.07 5.36
CA ASN A 492 24.55 6.36 6.03
C ASN A 492 24.98 4.96 6.50
N VAL A 493 26.27 4.67 6.48
CA VAL A 493 26.84 3.46 7.09
C VAL A 493 27.63 3.89 8.30
N LEU A 494 27.33 3.35 9.47
CA LEU A 494 28.09 3.58 10.69
C LEU A 494 29.01 2.39 10.95
N VAL A 495 30.17 2.65 11.56
CA VAL A 495 31.14 1.62 11.90
C VAL A 495 31.27 1.54 13.41
N SER A 496 31.16 0.34 13.97
CA SER A 496 31.32 0.09 15.41
C SER A 496 32.79 0.08 15.81
N SER A 497 33.07 0.09 17.12
CA SER A 497 34.45 0.11 17.65
C SER A 497 35.30 -1.10 17.23
N ASP A 498 34.66 -2.24 16.99
CA ASP A 498 35.26 -3.49 16.49
C ASP A 498 35.35 -3.56 14.96
N GLY A 499 34.99 -2.49 14.24
CA GLY A 499 35.17 -2.37 12.80
C GLY A 499 34.04 -2.94 11.94
N VAL A 500 32.91 -3.33 12.55
CA VAL A 500 31.75 -3.87 11.83
C VAL A 500 30.93 -2.75 11.21
N ALA A 501 30.60 -2.88 9.92
CA ALA A 501 29.74 -1.92 9.23
C ALA A 501 28.26 -2.21 9.51
N ARG A 502 27.51 -1.14 9.83
CA ARG A 502 26.07 -1.18 10.09
C ARG A 502 25.34 -0.13 9.27
N LEU A 503 24.29 -0.57 8.56
CA LEU A 503 23.41 0.34 7.82
C LEU A 503 22.63 1.24 8.80
N SER A 504 22.46 2.52 8.46
CA SER A 504 21.78 3.54 9.26
C SER A 504 21.05 4.55 8.36
N ASP A 505 20.24 5.45 8.92
CA ASP A 505 19.54 6.52 8.20
C ASP A 505 18.84 6.04 6.91
N PHE A 506 17.98 5.04 7.11
CA PHE A 506 17.61 4.08 6.07
C PHE A 506 16.70 4.61 4.96
N ASP A 507 16.05 5.77 5.14
CA ASP A 507 15.00 6.32 4.27
C ASP A 507 14.12 5.18 3.70
N PHE A 508 13.52 4.39 4.62
CA PHE A 508 13.01 3.07 4.27
C PHE A 508 11.92 3.12 3.19
N VAL A 509 12.06 2.25 2.19
CA VAL A 509 10.98 1.84 1.30
C VAL A 509 10.51 0.47 1.75
N VAL A 510 9.28 0.38 2.29
CA VAL A 510 8.67 -0.90 2.65
C VAL A 510 8.25 -1.60 1.37
N LEU A 511 8.85 -2.76 1.06
CA LEU A 511 8.22 -3.74 0.17
C LEU A 511 7.03 -4.28 0.97
N SER A 512 5.82 -4.12 0.43
CA SER A 512 4.53 -4.46 1.07
C SER A 512 4.62 -5.61 2.11
N GLY A 513 4.32 -5.37 3.40
CA GLY A 513 4.35 -6.46 4.37
C GLY A 513 3.99 -6.18 5.84
N VAL A 514 4.43 -5.08 6.47
CA VAL A 514 4.18 -4.88 7.92
C VAL A 514 3.05 -3.87 8.16
N SER A 515 1.82 -4.36 8.30
CA SER A 515 0.62 -3.53 8.51
C SER A 515 -0.04 -3.75 9.88
N SER A 516 0.75 -3.75 10.97
CA SER A 516 0.23 -3.95 12.33
C SER A 516 0.35 -2.74 13.26
N LEU A 517 0.63 -1.55 12.75
CA LEU A 517 0.54 -0.32 13.54
C LEU A 517 -0.54 0.62 13.02
N VAL A 518 -1.31 1.20 13.94
CA VAL A 518 -2.44 2.09 13.71
C VAL A 518 -1.99 3.45 13.17
N PHE A 519 -1.34 3.49 12.01
CA PHE A 519 -1.12 4.70 11.22
C PHE A 519 -1.12 4.30 9.75
N SER A 520 -2.19 4.66 9.03
CA SER A 520 -2.55 4.17 7.69
C SER A 520 -1.40 4.22 6.67
N GLN A 521 -1.43 3.40 5.62
CA GLN A 521 -0.43 3.44 4.55
C GLN A 521 -0.39 4.81 3.87
N THR A 522 0.80 5.41 3.75
CA THR A 522 1.22 6.30 2.64
C THR A 522 2.65 6.72 2.86
N SER A 523 3.56 6.25 2.01
CA SER A 523 4.56 7.10 1.33
C SER A 523 5.48 6.23 0.49
N ASN A 524 5.42 6.49 -0.82
CA ASN A 524 6.47 6.33 -1.81
C ASN A 524 7.20 4.98 -1.81
N THR A 525 6.72 4.03 -2.62
CA THR A 525 7.63 3.28 -3.48
C THR A 525 8.19 4.28 -4.50
N ARG A 526 9.18 5.09 -4.11
CA ARG A 526 10.12 5.56 -5.13
C ARG A 526 10.69 4.29 -5.72
N ALA A 527 10.43 4.04 -6.99
CA ALA A 527 11.26 3.14 -7.77
C ALA A 527 12.70 3.52 -7.42
N GLY A 528 13.44 2.61 -6.80
CA GLY A 528 14.86 2.80 -6.63
C GLY A 528 15.39 3.16 -8.01
N SER A 529 15.97 4.36 -8.15
CA SER A 529 16.83 4.59 -9.29
C SER A 529 17.91 3.52 -9.19
N ILE A 530 17.95 2.61 -10.17
CA ILE A 530 19.09 1.71 -10.34
C ILE A 530 20.26 2.63 -10.70
N ARG A 531 20.92 3.17 -9.68
CA ARG A 531 22.05 4.09 -9.82
C ARG A 531 23.38 3.33 -9.83
N TRP A 532 23.34 2.03 -9.59
CA TRP A 532 24.51 1.16 -9.53
C TRP A 532 24.20 -0.16 -10.23
N THR A 533 24.44 -0.18 -11.55
CA THR A 533 24.71 -1.40 -12.29
C THR A 533 26.23 -1.52 -12.42
N ALA A 534 26.79 -2.72 -12.24
CA ALA A 534 28.22 -2.96 -12.41
C ALA A 534 28.71 -2.39 -13.75
N PRO A 535 29.86 -1.68 -13.81
CA PRO A 535 30.34 -0.99 -15.01
C PRO A 535 30.47 -1.90 -16.25
N GLU A 536 30.69 -3.20 -16.07
CA GLU A 536 30.73 -4.17 -17.17
C GLU A 536 29.40 -4.35 -17.92
N ILE A 537 28.25 -4.03 -17.31
CA ILE A 537 26.92 -4.20 -17.92
C ILE A 537 26.52 -2.96 -18.77
N LEU A 538 27.16 -1.81 -18.57
CA LEU A 538 26.78 -0.53 -19.19
C LEU A 538 27.63 -0.14 -20.43
N ARG A 539 28.37 -1.08 -21.03
CA ARG A 539 29.35 -0.73 -22.08
C ARG A 539 28.78 -0.17 -23.39
N GLU A 540 27.47 -0.16 -23.61
CA GLU A 540 26.90 0.39 -24.86
C GLU A 540 26.06 1.66 -24.70
N GLU A 541 25.65 2.07 -23.51
CA GLU A 541 24.72 3.19 -23.37
C GLU A 541 25.10 4.11 -22.22
N VAL A 542 25.68 5.27 -22.56
CA VAL A 542 25.36 6.61 -22.03
C VAL A 542 26.58 7.53 -22.22
N LYS A 543 26.50 8.42 -23.22
CA LYS A 543 27.35 9.62 -23.31
C LYS A 543 26.86 10.64 -22.28
N GLY A 544 27.55 10.74 -21.15
CA GLY A 544 27.31 11.80 -20.17
C GLY A 544 27.49 11.36 -18.71
N ARG A 545 28.70 10.90 -18.36
CA ARG A 545 29.05 10.63 -16.96
C ARG A 545 29.61 11.91 -16.33
N THR A 546 29.00 12.40 -15.25
CA THR A 546 29.58 13.47 -14.42
C THR A 546 30.53 12.87 -13.37
N GLN A 547 31.76 13.40 -13.27
CA GLN A 547 32.87 12.89 -12.46
C GLN A 547 32.72 13.05 -10.93
N GLN A 548 31.55 13.40 -10.40
CA GLN A 548 31.37 13.56 -8.95
C GLN A 548 31.32 12.23 -8.17
N SER A 549 31.23 11.08 -8.86
CA SER A 549 31.14 9.75 -8.23
C SER A 549 32.47 9.08 -7.93
N ASP A 550 33.59 9.66 -8.35
CA ASP A 550 34.90 9.00 -8.33
C ASP A 550 35.81 9.48 -7.18
N ALA A 551 35.29 10.27 -6.22
CA ALA A 551 36.04 10.85 -5.11
C ALA A 551 35.60 10.34 -3.74
#